data_AF-A0A374VQA3-F1
#
_entry.id   AF-A0A374VQA3-F1
#
_cell.length_a   1.000
_cell.length_b   1.000
_cell.length_c   1.000
_cell.angle_alpha   90.00
_cell.angle_beta   90.00
_cell.angle_gamma   90.00
#
_symmetry.space_group_name_H-M   'P 1'
#
loop_
_entity.id
_entity.type
_entity.pdbx_description
1 polymer ?
#
loop_
_entity_poly.entity_id
_entity_poly.type
_entity_poly.pdbx_seq_one_letter_code
_entity_poly.pdbx_strand_id
1 'polypeptide(L)'
;MSKSITEEMVKDVIKEWARNKAENGEIIFDETFCGGKFVRYKTDKMTLLIPDNIEGKLSGWKRPDHYAYEIECNQTILNLMLTFSYTNISDETKKICEKLWNNFKMMPKMDTENSGDNYFRLCIYDANIKEYNEKEIYEAMDKLFYQMKGYEEFICYKLQKGKI
;
A
#
# COMPACT_ATOMS: atom_id res chain seq x y z
N MET A 1 2.90 10.75 -32.19
CA MET A 1 3.59 11.45 -31.08
C MET A 1 3.09 10.82 -29.79
N SER A 2 3.98 10.36 -28.92
CA SER A 2 3.63 10.08 -27.52
C SER A 2 3.25 11.40 -26.85
N LYS A 3 2.34 11.36 -25.86
CA LYS A 3 2.19 12.49 -24.94
C LYS A 3 3.43 12.53 -24.04
N SER A 4 4.00 13.72 -23.84
CA SER A 4 4.92 13.92 -22.72
C SER A 4 4.12 13.73 -21.42
N ILE A 5 4.66 12.95 -20.49
CA ILE A 5 4.06 12.77 -19.16
C ILE A 5 4.76 13.77 -18.23
N THR A 6 4.00 14.42 -17.35
CA THR A 6 4.54 15.27 -16.28
C THR A 6 4.40 14.55 -14.94
N GLU A 7 5.07 15.03 -13.89
CA GLU A 7 5.02 14.39 -12.56
C GLU A 7 3.59 14.25 -12.02
N GLU A 8 2.73 15.23 -12.28
CA GLU A 8 1.31 15.21 -11.90
C GLU A 8 0.54 14.11 -12.65
N MET A 9 0.90 13.84 -13.91
CA MET A 9 0.27 12.80 -14.73
C MET A 9 0.72 11.38 -14.33
N VAL A 10 1.86 11.20 -13.67
CA VAL A 10 2.35 9.88 -13.23
C VAL A 10 1.31 9.18 -12.35
N LYS A 11 0.54 9.93 -11.55
CA LYS A 11 -0.52 9.36 -10.71
C LYS A 11 -1.58 8.62 -11.54
N ASP A 12 -2.01 9.17 -12.67
CA ASP A 12 -3.04 8.54 -13.51
C ASP A 12 -2.47 7.34 -14.30
N VAL A 13 -1.17 7.34 -14.64
CA VAL A 13 -0.46 6.15 -15.16
C VAL A 13 -0.46 5.02 -14.12
N ILE A 14 -0.19 5.33 -12.85
CA ILE A 14 -0.21 4.35 -11.75
C ILE A 14 -1.64 3.79 -11.53
N LYS A 15 -2.68 4.62 -11.68
CA LYS A 15 -4.08 4.11 -11.64
C LYS A 15 -4.39 3.16 -12.80
N GLU A 16 -3.88 3.44 -13.99
CA GLU A 16 -4.09 2.56 -15.16
C GLU A 16 -3.38 1.22 -14.96
N TRP A 17 -2.13 1.24 -14.49
CA TRP A 17 -1.43 0.05 -14.03
C TRP A 17 -2.23 -0.71 -12.96
N ALA A 18 -2.81 -0.01 -11.98
CA ALA A 18 -3.62 -0.63 -10.93
C ALA A 18 -4.94 -1.22 -11.44
N ARG A 19 -5.59 -0.61 -12.44
CA ARG A 19 -6.75 -1.20 -13.16
C ARG A 19 -6.34 -2.50 -13.85
N ASN A 20 -5.29 -2.47 -14.65
CA ASN A 20 -4.77 -3.65 -15.35
C ASN A 20 -4.43 -4.80 -14.38
N LYS A 21 -3.83 -4.48 -13.22
CA LYS A 21 -3.57 -5.46 -12.15
C LYS A 21 -4.85 -6.00 -11.48
N ALA A 22 -5.90 -5.18 -11.34
CA ALA A 22 -7.17 -5.63 -10.79
C ALA A 22 -7.99 -6.48 -11.79
N GLU A 23 -7.94 -6.17 -13.08
CA GLU A 23 -8.56 -6.97 -14.14
C GLU A 23 -7.91 -8.36 -14.26
N ASN A 24 -6.60 -8.47 -14.01
CA ASN A 24 -5.89 -9.74 -13.86
C ASN A 24 -6.19 -10.50 -12.55
N GLY A 25 -6.91 -9.90 -11.60
CA GLY A 25 -7.11 -10.46 -10.25
C GLY A 25 -5.86 -10.47 -9.37
N GLU A 26 -4.84 -9.65 -9.67
CA GLU A 26 -3.60 -9.59 -8.90
C GLU A 26 -3.72 -8.71 -7.63
N ILE A 27 -4.63 -7.71 -7.67
CA ILE A 27 -4.95 -6.77 -6.59
C ILE A 27 -6.45 -6.44 -6.53
N ILE A 28 -6.91 -5.91 -5.40
CA ILE A 28 -8.22 -5.28 -5.23
C ILE A 28 -8.02 -3.77 -5.41
N PHE A 29 -8.51 -3.20 -6.52
CA PHE A 29 -8.45 -1.75 -6.79
C PHE A 29 -9.84 -1.10 -6.75
N ASP A 30 -9.93 0.04 -6.08
CA ASP A 30 -11.11 0.91 -6.04
C ASP A 30 -10.60 2.36 -6.13
N GLU A 31 -10.90 3.05 -7.24
CA GLU A 31 -10.37 4.40 -7.45
C GLU A 31 -10.87 5.40 -6.39
N THR A 32 -12.01 5.15 -5.74
CA THR A 32 -12.53 5.99 -4.64
C THR A 32 -11.66 5.94 -3.37
N PHE A 33 -10.76 4.96 -3.26
CA PHE A 33 -9.77 4.85 -2.18
C PHE A 33 -8.55 5.75 -2.42
N CYS A 34 -8.29 6.17 -3.66
CA CYS A 34 -7.20 7.07 -4.00
C CYS A 34 -7.46 8.49 -3.48
N GLY A 35 -6.43 9.20 -2.99
CA GLY A 35 -6.62 10.54 -2.43
C GLY A 35 -5.32 11.30 -2.18
N GLY A 36 -5.36 12.62 -2.33
CA GLY A 36 -4.14 13.45 -2.34
C GLY A 36 -3.20 13.02 -3.46
N LYS A 37 -1.91 12.86 -3.15
CA LYS A 37 -0.90 12.29 -4.08
C LYS A 37 -0.99 10.76 -4.25
N PHE A 38 -1.67 10.05 -3.36
CA PHE A 38 -1.63 8.59 -3.31
C PHE A 38 -2.60 7.89 -4.27
N VAL A 39 -2.14 6.81 -4.89
CA VAL A 39 -2.97 5.71 -5.42
C VAL A 39 -3.02 4.60 -4.37
N ARG A 40 -4.16 3.93 -4.19
CA ARG A 40 -4.34 2.90 -3.15
C ARG A 40 -4.93 1.60 -3.69
N TYR A 41 -4.46 0.47 -3.15
CA TYR A 41 -5.03 -0.85 -3.41
C TYR A 41 -4.99 -1.76 -2.17
N LYS A 42 -5.77 -2.85 -2.19
CA LYS A 42 -5.75 -3.97 -1.22
C LYS A 42 -5.36 -5.27 -1.94
N THR A 43 -5.10 -6.36 -1.20
CA THR A 43 -4.95 -7.71 -1.79
C THR A 43 -5.66 -8.74 -0.93
N ASP A 44 -6.18 -9.83 -1.51
CA ASP A 44 -6.91 -10.84 -0.74
C ASP A 44 -6.09 -11.40 0.42
N LYS A 45 -4.79 -11.65 0.20
CA LYS A 45 -3.88 -12.16 1.23
C LYS A 45 -3.78 -11.23 2.44
N MET A 46 -3.68 -9.91 2.23
CA MET A 46 -3.65 -8.97 3.34
C MET A 46 -5.05 -8.74 3.94
N THR A 47 -6.12 -8.81 3.17
CA THR A 47 -7.50 -8.72 3.68
C THR A 47 -7.86 -9.92 4.57
N LEU A 48 -7.34 -11.11 4.27
CA LEU A 48 -7.46 -12.30 5.12
C LEU A 48 -6.67 -12.18 6.44
N LEU A 49 -5.64 -11.33 6.50
CA LEU A 49 -4.88 -11.06 7.73
C LEU A 49 -5.46 -9.88 8.51
N ILE A 50 -5.87 -8.81 7.83
CA ILE A 50 -6.38 -7.56 8.39
C ILE A 50 -7.79 -7.34 7.81
N PRO A 51 -8.83 -7.97 8.39
CA PRO A 51 -10.20 -7.86 7.88
C PRO A 51 -10.77 -6.44 8.06
N ASP A 52 -11.69 -6.09 7.16
CA ASP A 52 -12.47 -4.84 7.21
C ASP A 52 -13.34 -4.80 8.49
N ASN A 53 -13.52 -3.61 9.06
CA ASN A 53 -14.18 -3.41 10.35
C ASN A 53 -15.72 -3.58 10.26
N ILE A 54 -16.24 -4.56 11.00
CA ILE A 54 -17.66 -4.95 10.99
C ILE A 54 -18.53 -3.98 11.82
N GLU A 55 -17.95 -3.19 12.74
CA GLU A 55 -18.71 -2.26 13.61
C GLU A 55 -19.24 -1.00 12.88
N GLY A 56 -19.02 -0.88 11.57
CA GLY A 56 -19.42 0.30 10.78
C GLY A 56 -18.63 1.59 11.07
N LYS A 57 -17.66 1.53 11.99
CA LYS A 57 -16.70 2.60 12.26
C LYS A 57 -15.69 2.68 11.11
N LEU A 58 -15.55 3.86 10.51
CA LEU A 58 -14.69 4.08 9.36
C LEU A 58 -13.28 4.52 9.77
N SER A 59 -12.28 4.02 9.05
CA SER A 59 -10.87 4.39 9.17
C SER A 59 -10.60 5.84 8.73
N GLY A 60 -9.34 6.28 8.84
CA GLY A 60 -8.93 7.63 8.41
C GLY A 60 -9.18 7.91 6.92
N TRP A 61 -9.27 6.87 6.09
CA TRP A 61 -9.64 6.97 4.67
C TRP A 61 -11.15 6.97 4.41
N LYS A 62 -11.98 7.01 5.47
CA LYS A 62 -13.47 6.95 5.42
C LYS A 62 -14.02 5.64 4.83
N ARG A 63 -13.34 4.53 5.10
CA ARG A 63 -13.69 3.16 4.65
C ARG A 63 -13.71 2.19 5.83
N PRO A 64 -14.35 1.01 5.75
CA PRO A 64 -14.24 -0.01 6.79
C PRO A 64 -12.86 -0.67 6.82
N ASP A 65 -12.05 -0.54 5.76
CA ASP A 65 -10.68 -1.05 5.73
C ASP A 65 -9.68 -0.19 6.53
N HIS A 66 -8.79 -0.88 7.26
CA HIS A 66 -7.76 -0.29 8.11
C HIS A 66 -6.32 -0.50 7.57
N TYR A 67 -6.16 -0.96 6.34
CA TYR A 67 -4.85 -0.95 5.66
C TYR A 67 -4.97 -0.55 4.19
N ALA A 68 -3.86 -0.04 3.63
CA ALA A 68 -3.70 0.26 2.22
C ALA A 68 -2.28 -0.09 1.77
N TYR A 69 -2.16 -0.57 0.53
CA TYR A 69 -0.95 -0.36 -0.23
C TYR A 69 -1.01 1.03 -0.86
N GLU A 70 -0.18 1.95 -0.40
CA GLU A 70 -0.12 3.33 -0.88
C GLU A 70 1.05 3.51 -1.84
N ILE A 71 0.77 4.02 -3.03
CA ILE A 71 1.78 4.36 -4.04
C ILE A 71 1.82 5.88 -4.18
N GLU A 72 3.02 6.46 -4.17
CA GLU A 72 3.24 7.85 -4.58
C GLU A 72 4.46 8.00 -5.49
N CYS A 73 4.42 9.01 -6.36
CA CYS A 73 5.61 9.56 -7.01
C CYS A 73 6.04 10.82 -6.24
N ASN A 74 7.34 10.99 -6.06
CA ASN A 74 7.95 12.20 -5.52
C ASN A 74 9.23 12.44 -6.32
N GLN A 75 9.20 13.43 -7.22
CA GLN A 75 10.18 13.56 -8.29
C GLN A 75 10.29 12.22 -9.06
N THR A 76 11.50 11.78 -9.37
CA THR A 76 11.80 10.51 -10.06
C THR A 76 11.69 9.25 -9.17
N ILE A 77 11.22 9.36 -7.92
CA ILE A 77 11.14 8.22 -6.99
C ILE A 77 9.69 7.79 -6.79
N LEU A 78 9.38 6.58 -7.26
CA LEU A 78 8.16 5.85 -6.93
C LEU A 78 8.36 5.12 -5.60
N ASN A 79 7.44 5.34 -4.66
CA ASN A 79 7.43 4.72 -3.34
C ASN A 79 6.16 3.88 -3.21
N LEU A 80 6.30 2.59 -2.89
CA LEU A 80 5.21 1.69 -2.52
C LEU A 80 5.31 1.36 -1.01
N MET A 81 4.25 1.63 -0.27
CA MET A 81 4.20 1.50 1.18
C MET A 81 3.03 0.61 1.59
N LEU A 82 3.20 -0.20 2.63
CA LEU A 82 2.09 -0.86 3.32
C LEU A 82 1.75 -0.06 4.58
N THR A 83 0.65 0.71 4.53
CA THR A 83 0.21 1.62 5.59
C THR A 83 -1.02 1.06 6.30
N PHE A 84 -1.06 1.19 7.62
CA PHE A 84 -2.21 0.89 8.48
C PHE A 84 -2.85 2.19 8.98
N SER A 85 -4.18 2.24 9.11
CA SER A 85 -4.91 3.34 9.72
C SER A 85 -5.52 2.92 11.07
N TYR A 86 -5.00 3.51 12.14
CA TYR A 86 -5.43 3.28 13.53
C TYR A 86 -6.58 4.21 13.94
N THR A 87 -7.00 5.16 13.10
CA THR A 87 -8.23 5.94 13.32
C THR A 87 -9.43 4.99 13.39
N ASN A 88 -10.16 5.00 14.51
CA ASN A 88 -11.33 4.15 14.79
C ASN A 88 -11.12 2.62 14.64
N ILE A 89 -9.88 2.14 14.69
CA ILE A 89 -9.57 0.70 14.63
C ILE A 89 -10.14 -0.06 15.83
N SER A 90 -10.60 -1.30 15.62
CA SER A 90 -11.02 -2.17 16.73
C SER A 90 -9.81 -2.68 17.52
N ASP A 91 -10.00 -3.05 18.79
CA ASP A 91 -8.92 -3.63 19.62
C ASP A 91 -8.41 -4.98 19.08
N GLU A 92 -9.18 -5.68 18.27
CA GLU A 92 -8.76 -6.93 17.62
C GLU A 92 -7.87 -6.65 16.40
N THR A 93 -8.35 -5.84 15.45
CA THR A 93 -7.57 -5.44 14.27
C THR A 93 -6.30 -4.68 14.67
N LYS A 94 -6.35 -3.90 15.76
CA LYS A 94 -5.18 -3.25 16.36
C LYS A 94 -4.12 -4.25 16.82
N LYS A 95 -4.49 -5.27 17.58
CA LYS A 95 -3.56 -6.33 18.04
C LYS A 95 -2.93 -7.09 16.87
N ILE A 96 -3.67 -7.28 15.78
CA ILE A 96 -3.15 -7.86 14.53
C ILE A 96 -2.10 -6.93 13.91
N CYS A 97 -2.43 -5.66 13.70
CA CYS A 97 -1.50 -4.66 13.15
C CYS A 97 -0.24 -4.49 14.01
N GLU A 98 -0.38 -4.49 15.34
CA GLU A 98 0.74 -4.44 16.29
C GLU A 98 1.58 -5.73 16.25
N LYS A 99 0.96 -6.92 16.12
CA LYS A 99 1.70 -8.18 15.95
C LYS A 99 2.49 -8.21 14.65
N LEU A 100 1.89 -7.74 13.55
CA LEU A 100 2.58 -7.62 12.25
C LEU A 100 3.74 -6.64 12.34
N TRP A 101 3.53 -5.44 12.90
CA TRP A 101 4.55 -4.41 13.03
C TRP A 101 5.72 -4.85 13.90
N ASN A 102 5.47 -5.41 15.08
CA ASN A 102 6.54 -5.82 15.99
C ASN A 102 7.45 -6.91 15.42
N ASN A 103 6.94 -7.78 14.54
CA ASN A 103 7.68 -8.95 14.04
C ASN A 103 8.20 -8.81 12.60
N PHE A 104 7.59 -7.96 11.77
CA PHE A 104 7.87 -7.90 10.34
C PHE A 104 8.25 -6.52 9.80
N LYS A 105 8.19 -5.44 10.59
CA LYS A 105 8.47 -4.08 10.10
C LYS A 105 9.81 -3.99 9.36
N MET A 106 9.79 -3.45 8.15
CA MET A 106 10.98 -3.22 7.32
C MET A 106 11.10 -1.72 7.04
N MET A 107 12.25 -1.14 7.35
CA MET A 107 12.51 0.32 7.24
C MET A 107 11.45 1.16 7.99
N PRO A 108 11.36 1.04 9.34
CA PRO A 108 10.29 1.66 10.13
C PRO A 108 10.42 3.19 10.24
N LYS A 109 9.95 3.91 9.23
CA LYS A 109 9.47 5.28 9.39
C LYS A 109 8.11 5.23 10.09
N MET A 110 8.08 5.44 11.40
CA MET A 110 6.90 6.06 12.02
C MET A 110 6.74 7.45 11.43
N ASP A 111 5.53 7.86 11.08
CA ASP A 111 5.23 9.27 10.78
C ASP A 111 5.11 10.08 12.08
N THR A 112 6.20 10.04 12.86
CA THR A 112 6.50 10.78 14.09
C THR A 112 5.61 10.50 15.31
N GLU A 113 6.16 10.80 16.48
CA GLU A 113 5.44 10.91 17.75
C GLU A 113 4.65 12.24 17.85
N ASN A 114 4.56 13.03 16.77
CA ASN A 114 4.08 14.42 16.75
C ASN A 114 3.09 14.77 15.61
N SER A 115 2.71 13.82 14.76
CA SER A 115 1.87 14.11 13.58
C SER A 115 0.39 14.30 13.89
N GLY A 116 -0.10 13.70 14.98
CA GLY A 116 -1.54 13.55 15.25
C GLY A 116 -2.25 12.57 14.28
N ASP A 117 -1.52 12.01 13.32
CA ASP A 117 -2.02 11.15 12.27
C ASP A 117 -1.89 9.68 12.70
N ASN A 118 -3.03 8.99 12.83
CA ASN A 118 -3.07 7.59 13.23
C ASN A 118 -2.67 6.65 12.09
N TYR A 119 -1.51 6.84 11.46
CA TYR A 119 -1.03 6.01 10.36
C TYR A 119 0.36 5.42 10.63
N PHE A 120 0.51 4.13 10.35
CA PHE A 120 1.74 3.37 10.62
C PHE A 120 2.15 2.58 9.39
N ARG A 121 3.38 2.76 8.90
CA ARG A 121 3.94 1.93 7.84
C ARG A 121 4.53 0.64 8.40
N LEU A 122 4.15 -0.49 7.82
CA LEU A 122 4.79 -1.77 8.06
C LEU A 122 6.07 -1.91 7.21
N CYS A 123 6.00 -1.51 5.94
CA CYS A 123 7.15 -1.50 5.05
C CYS A 123 7.06 -0.39 3.99
N ILE A 124 8.21 -0.12 3.35
CA ILE A 124 8.36 0.76 2.19
C ILE A 124 9.38 0.15 1.23
N TYR A 125 9.10 0.22 -0.06
CA TYR A 125 10.04 -0.07 -1.15
C TYR A 125 10.07 1.11 -2.12
N ASP A 126 11.24 1.39 -2.69
CA ASP A 126 11.44 2.43 -3.70
C ASP A 126 11.92 1.89 -5.07
N ALA A 127 11.59 2.65 -6.10
CA ALA A 127 12.10 2.48 -7.45
C ALA A 127 12.30 3.86 -8.09
N ASN A 128 13.43 4.03 -8.77
CA ASN A 128 13.74 5.25 -9.50
C ASN A 128 13.37 5.06 -10.97
N ILE A 129 12.58 5.99 -11.53
CA ILE A 129 12.45 6.18 -12.98
C ILE A 129 13.50 7.19 -13.44
N LYS A 130 13.92 7.15 -14.71
CA LYS A 130 14.88 8.12 -15.27
C LYS A 130 14.16 9.27 -15.94
N GLU A 131 13.06 8.96 -16.61
CA GLU A 131 12.23 9.90 -17.36
C GLU A 131 10.74 9.64 -17.08
N TYR A 132 9.93 10.69 -17.14
CA TYR A 132 8.47 10.55 -17.08
C TYR A 132 7.93 9.98 -18.41
N ASN A 133 7.98 8.65 -18.53
CA ASN A 133 7.37 7.89 -19.61
C ASN A 133 6.66 6.63 -19.08
N GLU A 134 5.59 6.22 -19.75
CA GLU A 134 4.70 5.15 -19.31
C GLU A 134 5.44 3.82 -19.11
N LYS A 135 6.39 3.50 -20.00
CA LYS A 135 7.16 2.26 -19.92
C LYS A 135 7.99 2.18 -18.64
N GLU A 136 8.80 3.20 -18.33
CA GLU A 136 9.62 3.18 -17.11
C GLU A 136 8.76 3.20 -15.83
N ILE A 137 7.62 3.89 -15.85
CA ILE A 137 6.65 3.87 -14.73
C ILE A 137 6.11 2.45 -14.53
N TYR A 138 5.67 1.76 -15.60
CA TYR A 138 5.19 0.37 -15.52
C TYR A 138 6.29 -0.60 -15.06
N GLU A 139 7.51 -0.53 -15.62
CA GLU A 139 8.64 -1.39 -15.23
C GLU A 139 9.03 -1.19 -13.74
N ALA A 140 8.99 0.05 -13.25
CA ALA A 140 9.22 0.35 -11.85
C ALA A 140 8.07 -0.10 -10.94
N MET A 141 6.82 0.05 -11.38
CA MET A 141 5.64 -0.38 -10.63
C MET A 141 5.54 -1.90 -10.50
N ASP A 142 5.80 -2.65 -11.58
CA ASP A 142 5.86 -4.12 -11.53
C ASP A 142 6.99 -4.61 -10.61
N LYS A 143 8.17 -3.98 -10.66
CA LYS A 143 9.27 -4.28 -9.72
C LYS A 143 8.83 -4.10 -8.26
N LEU A 144 8.24 -2.94 -7.93
CA LEU A 144 7.72 -2.65 -6.58
C LEU A 144 6.65 -3.67 -6.15
N PHE A 145 5.73 -3.99 -7.06
CA PHE A 145 4.69 -4.98 -6.84
C PHE A 145 5.26 -6.36 -6.52
N TYR A 146 6.17 -6.91 -7.34
CA TYR A 146 6.75 -8.24 -7.08
C TYR A 146 7.61 -8.27 -5.79
N GLN A 147 8.30 -7.18 -5.45
CA GLN A 147 8.95 -7.04 -4.13
C GLN A 147 7.92 -7.15 -3.00
N MET A 148 6.76 -6.49 -3.14
CA MET A 148 5.68 -6.53 -2.15
C MET A 148 4.99 -7.90 -2.08
N LYS A 149 4.74 -8.58 -3.20
CA LYS A 149 4.20 -9.96 -3.21
C LYS A 149 5.14 -10.95 -2.52
N GLY A 150 6.46 -10.82 -2.73
CA GLY A 150 7.46 -11.60 -2.00
C GLY A 150 7.42 -11.36 -0.48
N TYR A 151 7.07 -10.15 -0.06
CA TYR A 151 6.87 -9.78 1.35
C TYR A 151 5.53 -10.30 1.91
N GLU A 152 4.44 -10.35 1.13
CA GLU A 152 3.20 -11.06 1.51
C GLU A 152 3.49 -12.53 1.85
N GLU A 153 4.19 -13.24 0.96
CA GLU A 153 4.51 -14.65 1.14
C GLU A 153 5.41 -14.90 2.36
N PHE A 154 6.37 -14.01 2.61
CA PHE A 154 7.22 -14.07 3.79
C PHE A 154 6.41 -13.96 5.10
N ILE A 155 5.49 -12.99 5.19
CA ILE A 155 4.59 -12.81 6.34
C ILE A 155 3.69 -14.05 6.52
N CYS A 156 3.01 -14.48 5.46
CA CYS A 156 2.12 -15.64 5.48
C CYS A 156 2.86 -16.93 5.90
N TYR A 157 4.04 -17.19 5.35
CA TYR A 157 4.87 -18.34 5.71
C TYR A 157 5.31 -18.32 7.18
N LYS A 158 5.67 -17.15 7.73
CA LYS A 158 6.06 -16.99 9.13
C LYS A 158 4.89 -17.24 10.09
N LEU A 159 3.71 -16.71 9.75
CA LEU A 159 2.44 -16.95 10.46
C LEU A 159 2.09 -18.45 10.46
N GLN A 160 2.01 -19.08 9.29
CA GLN A 160 1.64 -20.49 9.13
C GLN A 160 2.59 -21.47 9.86
N LYS A 161 3.87 -21.12 9.99
CA LYS A 161 4.86 -21.95 10.72
C LYS A 161 4.91 -21.69 12.22
N GLY A 162 4.07 -20.81 12.77
CA GLY A 162 4.09 -20.46 14.19
C GLY A 162 5.42 -19.83 14.64
N LYS A 163 6.13 -19.15 13.74
CA LYS A 163 7.47 -18.58 13.99
C LYS A 163 7.37 -17.11 14.43
N ILE A 164 6.46 -16.85 15.38
CA ILE A 164 6.09 -15.55 15.94
C ILE A 164 5.63 -15.71 17.39
#